data_AF-A0A7Y0HPV7-F1
#
_entry.id   AF-A0A7Y0HPV7-F1
#
_cell.length_a   1.000
_cell.length_b   1.000
_cell.length_c   1.000
_cell.angle_alpha   90.00
_cell.angle_beta   90.00
_cell.angle_gamma   90.00
#
_symmetry.space_group_name_H-M   'P 1'
#
loop_
_entity.id
_entity.type
_entity.pdbx_description
1 polymer ?
#
loop_
_entity_poly.entity_id
_entity_poly.type
_entity_poly.pdbx_seq_one_letter_code
_entity_poly.pdbx_strand_id
1 'polypeptide(L)' 'MKRYIYNPFQAYFYIQNGVLPIKPPEVNPSTDRIFYTFTDEETKEVYQLWCNRKH' A
#
# COMPACT_ATOMS: atom_id res chain seq x y z
N MET A 1 -8.97 8.22 5.87
CA MET A 1 -9.64 6.96 5.45
C MET A 1 -8.60 5.84 5.36
N LYS A 2 -9.01 4.56 5.38
CA LYS A 2 -8.09 3.43 5.18
C LYS A 2 -7.96 3.11 3.70
N ARG A 3 -6.75 2.81 3.24
CA ARG A 3 -6.47 2.40 1.86
C ARG A 3 -5.96 0.97 1.84
N TYR A 4 -6.61 0.14 1.03
CA TYR A 4 -6.26 -1.28 0.85
C TYR A 4 -5.47 -1.44 -0.43
N ILE A 5 -4.26 -1.98 -0.33
CA ILE A 5 -3.35 -2.18 -1.46
C ILE A 5 -3.13 -3.68 -1.63
N TYR A 6 -3.61 -4.22 -2.75
CA TYR A 6 -3.45 -5.64 -3.11
C TYR A 6 -2.20 -5.90 -3.97
N ASN A 7 -1.56 -4.85 -4.47
CA ASN A 7 -0.34 -4.97 -5.26
C ASN A 7 0.88 -4.98 -4.33
N PRO A 8 1.62 -6.10 -4.21
CA PRO A 8 2.76 -6.20 -3.31
C PRO A 8 3.90 -5.25 -3.70
N PHE A 9 4.09 -4.95 -4.99
CA PHE A 9 5.10 -3.99 -5.43
C PHE A 9 4.77 -2.55 -5.01
N GLN A 10 3.48 -2.20 -5.04
CA GLN A 10 3.03 -0.89 -4.57
C GLN A 10 3.21 -0.78 -3.06
N ALA A 11 2.79 -1.82 -2.31
CA ALA A 11 2.98 -1.85 -0.86
C ALA A 11 4.46 -1.77 -0.47
N TYR A 12 5.33 -2.49 -1.18
CA TYR A 12 6.78 -2.43 -0.94
C TYR A 12 7.36 -1.05 -1.23
N PHE A 13 6.96 -0.41 -2.33
CA PHE A 13 7.38 0.97 -2.63
C PHE A 13 6.98 1.94 -1.51
N TYR A 14 5.81 1.74 -0.91
CA TYR A 14 5.33 2.59 0.19
C TYR A 14 6.22 2.44 1.42
N ILE A 15 6.54 1.19 1.76
CA ILE A 15 7.44 0.86 2.88
C ILE A 15 8.84 1.43 2.64
N GLN A 16 9.38 1.33 1.43
CA GLN A 16 10.69 1.90 1.08
C GLN A 16 10.73 3.43 1.18
N ASN A 17 9.60 4.10 0.99
CA ASN A 17 9.47 5.56 1.14
C ASN A 17 9.01 5.96 2.56
N GLY A 18 9.13 5.07 3.54
CA GLY A 18 8.91 5.37 4.97
C GLY A 18 7.46 5.26 5.45
N VAL A 19 6.52 4.81 4.59
CA VAL A 19 5.12 4.63 4.95
C VAL A 19 4.87 3.18 5.36
N LEU A 20 4.55 2.97 6.63
CA LEU A 20 4.31 1.64 7.18
C LEU A 20 2.82 1.27 7.13
N PRO A 21 2.49 -0.01 6.92
CA PRO A 21 1.12 -0.46 7.02
C PRO A 21 0.63 -0.39 8.48
N ILE A 22 -0.65 -0.08 8.65
CA ILE A 22 -1.30 0.08 9.97
C ILE A 22 -1.27 -1.25 10.75
N LYS A 23 -1.24 -2.37 10.04
CA LYS A 23 -1.24 -3.73 10.59
C LYS A 23 -0.46 -4.67 9.68
N PRO A 24 -0.08 -5.87 10.18
CA PRO A 24 0.48 -6.91 9.33
C PRO A 24 -0.40 -7.19 8.11
N PRO A 25 0.18 -7.69 7.00
CA PRO A 25 -0.57 -8.05 5.81
C PRO A 25 -1.64 -9.09 6.14
N GLU A 26 -2.81 -8.97 5.52
CA GLU A 26 -3.94 -9.88 5.73
C GLU A 26 -4.34 -10.53 4.42
N VAL A 27 -5.07 -11.65 4.52
CA VAL A 27 -5.64 -12.35 3.37
C VAL A 27 -7.12 -12.00 3.28
N ASN A 28 -7.56 -11.58 2.09
CA ASN A 28 -8.97 -11.38 1.82
C ASN A 28 -9.66 -12.75 1.70
N PRO A 29 -10.65 -13.09 2.55
CA PRO A 29 -11.23 -14.43 2.60
C PRO A 29 -12.03 -14.81 1.34
N SER A 30 -12.49 -13.84 0.55
CA SER A 30 -13.27 -14.10 -0.66
C SER A 30 -12.41 -14.30 -1.91
N THR A 31 -11.19 -13.75 -1.92
CA THR A 31 -10.31 -13.77 -3.10
C THR A 31 -9.00 -14.50 -2.86
N ASP A 32 -8.72 -14.88 -1.60
CA ASP A 32 -7.45 -15.46 -1.14
C ASP A 32 -6.21 -14.60 -1.47
N ARG A 33 -6.42 -13.28 -1.63
CA ARG A 33 -5.36 -12.33 -1.96
C ARG A 33 -4.85 -11.60 -0.73
N ILE A 34 -3.53 -11.50 -0.63
CA ILE A 34 -2.87 -10.68 0.39
C ILE A 34 -3.12 -9.20 0.09
N PHE A 35 -3.41 -8.42 1.12
CA PHE A 35 -3.50 -6.97 1.05
C PHE A 35 -2.82 -6.28 2.24
N TYR A 36 -2.42 -5.05 1.99
CA TYR A 36 -1.76 -4.16 2.94
C TYR A 36 -2.70 -2.99 3.23
N THR A 37 -2.85 -2.64 4.50
CA THR A 37 -3.72 -1.53 4.91
C THR A 37 -2.86 -0.34 5.32
N PHE A 38 -3.07 0.81 4.69
CA PHE A 38 -2.37 2.06 4.99
C PHE A 38 -3.36 3.19 5.34
N THR A 39 -2.88 4.26 5.95
CA THR A 39 -3.68 5.48 6.11
C THR A 39 -3.60 6.32 4.84
N ASP A 40 -4.71 6.92 4.43
CA ASP A 40 -4.73 7.75 3.22
C ASP A 40 -3.81 8.98 3.35
N GLU A 41 -3.69 9.53 4.56
CA GLU A 41 -2.85 10.68 4.87
C GLU A 41 -1.37 10.39 4.63
N GLU A 42 -0.82 9.32 5.21
CA GLU A 42 0.59 8.95 5.06
C GLU A 42 0.91 8.53 3.62
N THR A 43 -0.07 7.98 2.91
CA THR A 43 0.16 7.49 1.53
C THR A 43 0.04 8.54 0.45
N LYS A 44 -0.47 9.74 0.75
CA LYS A 44 -0.82 10.73 -0.28
C LYS A 44 0.40 11.18 -1.10
N GLU A 45 1.50 11.48 -0.43
CA GLU A 45 2.75 11.92 -1.08
C GLU A 45 3.40 10.78 -1.86
N VAL A 46 3.49 9.60 -1.25
CA VAL A 46 4.09 8.43 -1.87
C VAL A 46 3.27 7.90 -3.04
N TYR A 47 1.95 8.06 -3.01
CA TYR A 47 1.08 7.73 -4.15
C TYR A 47 1.41 8.59 -5.38
N GLN A 48 1.69 9.88 -5.20
CA GLN A 48 2.12 10.74 -6.29
C GLN A 48 3.47 10.29 -6.87
N LEU A 49 4.44 9.94 -6.01
CA LEU A 49 5.72 9.37 -6.45
C LEU A 49 5.53 8.07 -7.23
N TRP A 50 4.64 7.20 -6.76
CA TRP A 50 4.29 5.95 -7.42
C TRP A 50 3.68 6.17 -8.80
N CYS A 51 2.75 7.11 -8.94
CA CYS A 51 2.13 7.45 -10.23
C CYS A 51 3.13 8.06 -11.23
N ASN A 52 4.13 8.79 -10.75
CA ASN A 52 5.10 9.51 -11.59
C ASN A 52 6.37 8.70 -11.91
N ARG A 53 6.50 7.47 -11.38
CA ARG A 53 7.65 6.62 -11.73
C ARG A 53 7.58 6.27 -13.21
N LYS A 54 8.69 6.45 -13.93
CA LYS A 54 8.80 5.97 -15.31
C LYS A 54 8.86 4.44 -15.28
N HIS A 55 7.96 3.82 -16.05
CA HIS A 55 7.83 2.38 -16.21
C HIS A 55 8.80 1.86 -17.26
#